data_AF-A0A7C5P2I2-F1
#
_entry.id   AF-A0A7C5P2I2-F1
#
_cell.length_a   1.000
_cell.length_b   1.000
_cell.length_c   1.000
_cell.angle_alpha   90.00
_cell.angle_beta   90.00
_cell.angle_gamma   90.00
#
_symmetry.space_group_name_H-M   'P 1'
#
loop_
_entity.id
_entity.type
_entity.pdbx_description
1 polymer ?
#
loop_
_entity_poly.entity_id
_entity_poly.type
_entity_poly.pdbx_seq_one_letter_code
_entity_poly.pdbx_strand_id
1 'polypeptide(L)'
;KELLNAKGPFDRANLGPQIILLRVPKEAEKTSEIIPQRYGGVETSFARGINEGEERDTLLLVTDKKLSEPLSIRDIKEAFLIRKNFIDVYRTLRTDLPIILFKLLPEGWKEITIRIYDTEKRYEENIERVLLVLEDLDLGYVVSEGWDWDYPRPFMRIKVYKIKLITWEDPPRIKFLLKGLEYRGYQRFADIDVFVEKKKIPWVEVAKDYSSKFELAKAAREELESLLSENTKKKLHEIEDKLLSEANSQKKP
;
A
#
# COMPACT_ATOMS: atom_id res chain seq x y z
N LYS A 1 11.54 35.28 -24.39
CA LYS A 1 10.52 34.21 -24.60
C LYS A 1 10.79 33.64 -25.99
N GLU A 2 11.57 32.58 -26.07
CA GLU A 2 11.97 31.96 -27.35
C GLU A 2 10.90 30.99 -27.83
N LEU A 3 10.58 31.09 -29.13
CA LEU A 3 9.69 30.20 -29.85
C LEU A 3 10.42 28.88 -30.12
N LEU A 4 10.04 27.82 -29.42
CA LEU A 4 10.45 26.46 -29.78
C LEU A 4 9.63 25.98 -30.99
N ASN A 5 10.35 25.60 -32.06
CA ASN A 5 9.91 24.99 -33.33
C ASN A 5 9.28 25.88 -34.40
N ALA A 6 10.12 26.48 -35.25
CA ALA A 6 9.74 27.18 -36.49
C ALA A 6 9.14 26.27 -37.61
N LYS A 7 8.85 24.98 -37.36
CA LYS A 7 8.33 24.02 -38.35
C LYS A 7 7.17 23.14 -37.85
N GLY A 8 6.65 23.37 -36.66
CA GLY A 8 5.43 22.70 -36.18
C GLY A 8 4.15 23.44 -36.62
N PRO A 9 2.98 22.79 -36.69
CA PRO A 9 1.71 23.44 -37.05
C PRO A 9 1.13 24.31 -35.90
N PHE A 10 1.98 24.85 -35.04
CA PHE A 10 1.58 25.64 -33.88
C PHE A 10 2.50 26.85 -33.73
N ASP A 11 1.89 28.02 -33.57
CA ASP A 11 2.61 29.29 -33.46
C ASP A 11 3.25 29.50 -32.09
N ARG A 12 2.79 28.77 -31.06
CA ARG A 12 3.25 28.93 -29.68
C ARG A 12 2.89 27.73 -28.81
N ALA A 13 3.87 27.23 -28.05
CA ALA A 13 3.65 26.31 -26.94
C ALA A 13 3.78 27.08 -25.62
N ASN A 14 2.77 27.02 -24.76
CA ASN A 14 2.85 27.52 -23.38
C ASN A 14 3.00 26.32 -22.44
N LEU A 15 3.85 26.45 -21.44
CA LEU A 15 3.95 25.47 -20.37
C LEU A 15 2.73 25.60 -19.45
N GLY A 16 2.03 24.48 -19.25
CA GLY A 16 0.92 24.38 -18.31
C GLY A 16 1.39 24.18 -16.87
N PRO A 17 0.47 23.93 -15.92
CA PRO A 17 0.82 23.76 -14.52
C PRO A 17 1.61 22.49 -14.29
N GLN A 18 2.42 22.50 -13.24
CA GLN A 18 3.10 21.30 -12.75
C GLN A 18 2.09 20.43 -12.00
N ILE A 19 2.11 19.11 -12.21
CA ILE A 19 1.10 18.22 -11.65
C ILE A 19 1.65 17.51 -10.41
N ILE A 20 0.91 17.55 -9.30
CA ILE A 20 1.09 16.67 -8.15
C ILE A 20 -0.09 15.70 -8.13
N LEU A 21 0.21 14.42 -7.99
CA LEU A 21 -0.81 13.40 -7.78
C LEU A 21 -0.74 12.90 -6.34
N LEU A 22 -1.86 12.98 -5.63
CA LEU A 22 -2.02 12.60 -4.24
C LEU A 22 -2.97 11.41 -4.15
N ARG A 23 -2.52 10.31 -3.53
CA ARG A 23 -3.40 9.21 -3.14
C ARG A 23 -4.04 9.50 -1.78
N VAL A 24 -5.35 9.36 -1.71
CA VAL A 24 -6.15 9.34 -0.47
C VAL A 24 -6.98 8.05 -0.48
N PRO A 25 -6.56 6.99 0.24
CA PRO A 25 -7.14 5.64 0.10
C PRO A 25 -8.63 5.52 0.46
N LYS A 26 -9.14 6.36 1.35
CA LYS A 26 -10.55 6.40 1.74
C LYS A 26 -11.00 7.86 1.83
N GLU A 27 -12.26 8.13 1.48
CA GLU A 27 -12.86 9.46 1.57
C GLU A 27 -12.10 10.56 0.80
N ALA A 28 -11.52 10.22 -0.36
CA ALA A 28 -10.76 11.14 -1.21
C ALA A 28 -11.51 12.47 -1.52
N GLU A 29 -12.83 12.40 -1.66
CA GLU A 29 -13.74 13.54 -1.91
C GLU A 29 -13.70 14.58 -0.77
N LYS A 30 -13.40 14.17 0.48
CA LYS A 30 -13.27 15.10 1.62
C LYS A 30 -12.03 15.99 1.54
N THR A 31 -11.14 15.78 0.58
CA THR A 31 -10.03 16.71 0.33
C THR A 31 -10.51 18.11 -0.05
N SER A 32 -11.71 18.24 -0.61
CA SER A 32 -12.39 19.52 -0.90
C SER A 32 -12.58 20.40 0.34
N GLU A 33 -12.66 19.82 1.54
CA GLU A 33 -12.79 20.57 2.79
C GLU A 33 -11.45 21.14 3.28
N ILE A 34 -10.33 20.49 2.94
CA ILE A 34 -9.00 20.76 3.49
C ILE A 34 -8.13 21.57 2.52
N ILE A 35 -8.09 21.16 1.25
CA ILE A 35 -7.14 21.69 0.27
C ILE A 35 -7.37 23.19 -0.01
N PRO A 36 -8.61 23.67 -0.27
CA PRO A 36 -8.86 25.09 -0.47
C PRO A 36 -8.44 25.95 0.72
N GLN A 37 -8.75 25.51 1.95
CA GLN A 37 -8.46 26.27 3.17
C GLN A 37 -6.95 26.34 3.47
N ARG A 38 -6.23 25.23 3.26
CA ARG A 38 -4.82 25.13 3.63
C ARG A 38 -3.87 25.62 2.54
N TYR A 39 -4.21 25.42 1.28
CA TYR A 39 -3.33 25.71 0.14
C TYR A 39 -3.80 26.87 -0.75
N GLY A 40 -5.07 27.30 -0.61
CA GLY A 40 -5.68 28.26 -1.52
C GLY A 40 -5.99 27.66 -2.89
N GLY A 41 -6.19 26.34 -2.95
CA GLY A 41 -6.53 25.63 -4.19
C GLY A 41 -7.97 25.92 -4.62
N VAL A 42 -8.15 26.19 -5.91
CA VAL A 42 -9.48 26.34 -6.53
C VAL A 42 -9.86 25.00 -7.16
N GLU A 43 -11.02 24.46 -6.76
CA GLU A 43 -11.56 23.24 -7.32
C GLU A 43 -11.78 23.37 -8.83
N THR A 44 -11.41 22.33 -9.58
CA THR A 44 -11.43 22.32 -11.04
C THR A 44 -11.59 20.89 -11.56
N SER A 45 -11.57 20.71 -12.87
CA SER A 45 -11.40 19.40 -13.50
C SER A 45 -9.98 19.24 -14.05
N PHE A 46 -9.54 18.02 -14.33
CA PHE A 46 -8.23 17.80 -14.97
C PHE A 46 -8.06 18.64 -16.24
N ALA A 47 -9.01 18.58 -17.18
CA ALA A 47 -8.94 19.32 -18.44
C ALA A 47 -8.92 20.84 -18.24
N ARG A 48 -9.77 21.34 -17.33
CA ARG A 48 -9.85 22.77 -17.04
C ARG A 48 -8.60 23.28 -16.33
N GLY A 49 -8.10 22.53 -15.34
CA GLY A 49 -6.87 22.85 -14.61
C GLY A 49 -5.65 22.94 -15.51
N ILE A 50 -5.52 22.03 -16.49
CA ILE A 50 -4.45 22.09 -17.50
C ILE A 50 -4.58 23.33 -18.40
N ASN A 51 -5.82 23.67 -18.81
CA ASN A 51 -6.06 24.80 -19.71
C ASN A 51 -5.89 26.17 -19.03
N GLU A 52 -6.25 26.29 -17.75
CA GLU A 52 -6.23 27.55 -16.99
C GLU A 52 -4.96 27.77 -16.16
N GLY A 53 -4.18 26.72 -15.92
CA GLY A 53 -2.94 26.77 -15.18
C GLY A 53 -1.76 27.24 -16.02
N GLU A 54 -0.82 27.95 -15.39
CA GLU A 54 0.43 28.41 -16.00
C GLU A 54 1.64 27.65 -15.45
N GLU A 55 2.82 27.83 -16.05
CA GLU A 55 4.10 27.19 -15.67
C GLU A 55 4.42 27.25 -14.17
N ARG A 56 4.02 28.32 -13.49
CA ARG A 56 4.30 28.54 -12.06
C ARG A 56 3.18 28.09 -11.14
N ASP A 57 2.13 27.50 -11.69
CA ASP A 57 1.01 26.95 -10.93
C ASP A 57 1.20 25.45 -10.73
N THR A 58 0.49 24.92 -9.74
CA THR A 58 0.46 23.51 -9.42
C THR A 58 -0.97 22.99 -9.55
N LEU A 59 -1.17 21.94 -10.34
CA LEU A 59 -2.41 21.20 -10.40
C LEU A 59 -2.28 19.99 -9.46
N LEU A 60 -3.00 20.01 -8.34
CA LEU A 60 -3.09 18.90 -7.42
C LEU A 60 -4.26 18.00 -7.81
N LEU A 61 -3.97 16.76 -8.17
CA LEU A 61 -4.95 15.73 -8.49
C LEU A 61 -5.04 14.76 -7.32
N VAL A 62 -6.26 14.33 -6.98
CA VAL A 62 -6.50 13.36 -5.91
C VAL A 62 -7.09 12.09 -6.49
N THR A 63 -6.61 10.94 -6.04
CA THR A 63 -7.14 9.61 -6.41
C THR A 63 -7.23 8.70 -5.19
N ASP A 64 -8.12 7.73 -5.21
CA ASP A 64 -8.17 6.62 -4.24
C ASP A 64 -7.36 5.39 -4.70
N LYS A 65 -7.06 5.31 -6.00
CA LYS A 65 -6.28 4.22 -6.58
C LYS A 65 -4.81 4.26 -6.17
N LYS A 66 -4.20 3.08 -6.15
CA LYS A 66 -2.77 2.92 -5.91
C LYS A 66 -1.98 3.62 -7.03
N LEU A 67 -0.88 4.25 -6.66
CA LEU A 67 -0.01 4.94 -7.62
C LEU A 67 0.92 3.98 -8.38
N SER A 68 0.98 2.71 -7.97
CA SER A 68 1.69 1.63 -8.66
C SER A 68 0.93 1.09 -9.88
N GLU A 69 -0.36 1.41 -10.02
CA GLU A 69 -1.21 0.96 -11.11
C GLU A 69 -1.41 2.08 -12.17
N PRO A 70 -1.65 1.74 -13.45
CA PRO A 70 -1.98 2.73 -14.45
C PRO A 70 -3.26 3.51 -14.08
N LEU A 71 -3.17 4.83 -14.08
CA LEU A 71 -4.29 5.72 -13.74
C LEU A 71 -4.89 6.34 -15.00
N SER A 72 -6.21 6.29 -15.08
CA SER A 72 -6.99 7.01 -16.07
C SER A 72 -7.55 8.30 -15.50
N ILE A 73 -7.97 9.22 -16.36
CA ILE A 73 -8.62 10.48 -15.94
C ILE A 73 -9.87 10.21 -15.09
N ARG A 74 -10.55 9.08 -15.30
CA ARG A 74 -11.75 8.68 -14.53
C ARG A 74 -11.43 8.27 -13.09
N ASP A 75 -10.16 7.98 -12.80
CA ASP A 75 -9.69 7.60 -11.47
C ASP A 75 -9.33 8.83 -10.62
N ILE A 76 -9.36 10.03 -11.23
CA ILE A 76 -9.22 11.30 -10.52
C ILE A 76 -10.54 11.60 -9.83
N LYS A 77 -10.50 11.73 -8.50
CA LYS A 77 -11.66 12.05 -7.66
C LYS A 77 -11.84 13.55 -7.51
N GLU A 78 -10.74 14.26 -7.29
CA GLU A 78 -10.74 15.71 -7.09
C GLU A 78 -9.56 16.34 -7.82
N ALA A 79 -9.69 17.61 -8.21
CA ALA A 79 -8.60 18.38 -8.80
C ALA A 79 -8.63 19.82 -8.31
N PHE A 80 -7.46 20.36 -7.96
CA PHE A 80 -7.32 21.71 -7.43
C PHE A 80 -6.20 22.44 -8.16
N LEU A 81 -6.50 23.61 -8.72
CA LEU A 81 -5.50 24.52 -9.26
C LEU A 81 -5.00 25.45 -8.15
N ILE A 82 -3.71 25.37 -7.84
CA ILE A 82 -3.04 26.15 -6.81
C ILE A 82 -2.09 27.14 -7.48
N ARG A 83 -2.31 28.44 -7.28
CA ARG A 83 -1.48 29.53 -7.85
C ARG A 83 -0.15 29.71 -7.11
N LYS A 84 0.61 28.62 -6.98
CA LYS A 84 1.93 28.53 -6.34
C LYS A 84 2.77 27.49 -7.10
N ASN A 85 4.08 27.67 -7.09
CA ASN A 85 5.00 26.75 -7.77
C ASN A 85 5.04 25.38 -7.06
N PHE A 86 5.41 24.35 -7.83
CA PHE A 86 5.43 22.96 -7.36
C PHE A 86 6.25 22.77 -6.10
N ILE A 87 7.43 23.41 -6.00
CA ILE A 87 8.35 23.18 -4.88
C ILE A 87 7.70 23.60 -3.56
N ASP A 88 7.04 24.76 -3.55
CA ASP A 88 6.37 25.28 -2.36
C ASP A 88 5.17 24.42 -1.98
N VAL A 89 4.35 24.03 -2.97
CA VAL A 89 3.18 23.16 -2.72
C VAL A 89 3.64 21.79 -2.24
N TYR A 90 4.61 21.17 -2.91
CA TYR A 90 5.12 19.84 -2.58
C TYR A 90 5.75 19.78 -1.18
N ARG A 91 6.60 20.76 -0.81
CA ARG A 91 7.23 20.79 0.52
C ARG A 91 6.22 20.95 1.64
N THR A 92 5.24 21.83 1.44
CA THR A 92 4.15 22.04 2.40
C THR A 92 3.28 20.81 2.49
N LEU A 93 2.84 20.27 1.34
CA LEU A 93 2.01 19.07 1.26
C LEU A 93 2.68 17.88 1.92
N ARG A 94 3.97 17.62 1.64
CA ARG A 94 4.72 16.52 2.25
C ARG A 94 4.78 16.64 3.78
N THR A 95 4.88 17.84 4.31
CA THR A 95 4.93 18.09 5.77
C THR A 95 3.56 17.90 6.41
N ASP A 96 2.51 18.40 5.75
CA ASP A 96 1.13 18.32 6.24
C ASP A 96 0.48 16.95 5.98
N LEU A 97 1.04 16.12 5.10
CA LEU A 97 0.42 14.87 4.62
C LEU A 97 -0.03 13.93 5.75
N PRO A 98 0.77 13.67 6.81
CA PRO A 98 0.30 12.84 7.92
C PRO A 98 -0.93 13.41 8.61
N ILE A 99 -1.01 14.74 8.76
CA ILE A 99 -2.12 15.45 9.40
C ILE A 99 -3.35 15.43 8.49
N ILE A 100 -3.17 15.64 7.18
CA ILE A 100 -4.25 15.59 6.19
C ILE A 100 -4.86 14.20 6.17
N LEU A 101 -4.04 13.16 6.05
CA LEU A 101 -4.51 11.77 6.05
C LEU A 101 -5.19 11.40 7.37
N PHE A 102 -4.67 11.88 8.52
CA PHE A 102 -5.32 11.69 9.82
C PHE A 102 -6.73 12.31 9.88
N LYS A 103 -6.93 13.52 9.31
CA LYS A 103 -8.25 14.18 9.29
C LYS A 103 -9.25 13.51 8.34
N LEU A 104 -8.76 12.97 7.22
CA LEU A 104 -9.58 12.31 6.20
C LEU A 104 -9.93 10.86 6.54
N LEU A 105 -9.37 10.31 7.61
CA LEU A 105 -9.62 8.94 8.06
C LEU A 105 -10.22 8.99 9.46
N PRO A 106 -11.54 9.15 9.63
CA PRO A 106 -12.18 9.41 10.93
C PRO A 106 -12.05 8.27 11.95
N GLU A 107 -11.91 7.02 11.52
CA GLU A 107 -11.53 5.90 12.43
C GLU A 107 -10.04 5.92 12.83
N GLY A 108 -9.28 6.84 12.25
CA GLY A 108 -7.85 6.99 12.45
C GLY A 108 -7.03 5.94 11.71
N TRP A 109 -5.72 6.12 11.82
CA TRP A 109 -4.75 5.10 11.47
C TRP A 109 -4.76 4.00 12.53
N LYS A 110 -4.82 2.75 12.11
CA LYS A 110 -4.75 1.59 13.00
C LYS A 110 -3.28 1.15 13.08
N GLU A 111 -2.74 1.02 14.29
CA GLU A 111 -1.45 0.35 14.50
C GLU A 111 -1.69 -1.14 14.67
N ILE A 112 -1.12 -1.94 13.77
CA ILE A 112 -1.12 -3.40 13.87
C ILE A 112 0.30 -3.93 14.00
N THR A 113 0.43 -5.10 14.63
CA THR A 113 1.68 -5.87 14.65
C THR A 113 1.48 -7.16 13.89
N ILE A 114 2.27 -7.36 12.83
CA ILE A 114 2.37 -8.62 12.11
C ILE A 114 3.52 -9.42 12.74
N ARG A 115 3.25 -10.70 13.04
CA ARG A 115 4.23 -11.65 13.59
C ARG A 115 4.40 -12.80 12.62
N ILE A 116 5.64 -13.10 12.27
CA ILE A 116 6.00 -14.18 11.36
C ILE A 116 6.67 -15.28 12.20
N TYR A 117 6.06 -16.46 12.23
CA TYR A 117 6.62 -17.65 12.86
C TYR A 117 7.03 -18.63 11.76
N ASP A 118 8.32 -18.88 11.68
CA ASP A 118 8.90 -19.79 10.70
C ASP A 118 9.63 -20.93 11.41
N THR A 119 9.11 -22.14 11.20
CA THR A 119 9.66 -23.39 11.75
C THR A 119 10.85 -23.92 10.96
N GLU A 120 10.96 -23.58 9.68
CA GLU A 120 12.05 -23.98 8.78
C GLU A 120 13.25 -23.01 8.81
N LYS A 121 13.14 -21.92 9.59
CA LYS A 121 14.19 -20.89 9.82
C LYS A 121 14.60 -20.12 8.57
N ARG A 122 13.74 -20.08 7.55
CA ARG A 122 13.84 -19.29 6.31
C ARG A 122 13.19 -17.90 6.49
N TYR A 123 13.59 -17.22 7.56
CA TYR A 123 12.96 -15.96 7.95
C TYR A 123 13.17 -14.88 6.90
N GLU A 124 14.33 -14.82 6.27
CA GLU A 124 14.66 -13.80 5.27
C GLU A 124 13.65 -13.82 4.12
N GLU A 125 13.37 -14.99 3.56
CA GLU A 125 12.41 -15.17 2.48
C GLU A 125 10.96 -14.93 2.94
N ASN A 126 10.61 -15.38 4.15
CA ASN A 126 9.28 -15.15 4.70
C ASN A 126 9.03 -13.65 4.97
N ILE A 127 10.02 -12.93 5.48
CA ILE A 127 9.96 -11.48 5.72
C ILE A 127 9.86 -10.74 4.38
N GLU A 128 10.71 -11.09 3.41
CA GLU A 128 10.71 -10.43 2.10
C GLU A 128 9.35 -10.53 1.41
N ARG A 129 8.71 -11.71 1.42
CA ARG A 129 7.38 -11.88 0.80
C ARG A 129 6.29 -11.07 1.49
N VAL A 130 6.31 -10.98 2.81
CA VAL A 130 5.34 -10.16 3.56
C VAL A 130 5.53 -8.68 3.23
N LEU A 131 6.76 -8.17 3.29
CA LEU A 131 7.04 -6.76 2.97
C LEU A 131 6.68 -6.42 1.53
N LEU A 132 7.04 -7.29 0.58
CA LEU A 132 6.73 -7.13 -0.83
C LEU A 132 5.22 -6.99 -1.08
N VAL A 133 4.40 -7.80 -0.41
CA VAL A 133 2.94 -7.72 -0.52
C VAL A 133 2.39 -6.46 0.15
N LEU A 134 2.87 -6.10 1.35
CA LEU A 134 2.42 -4.90 2.05
C LEU A 134 2.69 -3.63 1.23
N GLU A 135 3.84 -3.57 0.55
CA GLU A 135 4.27 -2.46 -0.29
C GLU A 135 3.46 -2.38 -1.60
N ASP A 136 3.36 -3.48 -2.35
CA ASP A 136 2.70 -3.48 -3.66
C ASP A 136 1.20 -3.21 -3.57
N LEU A 137 0.55 -3.76 -2.53
CA LEU A 137 -0.85 -3.48 -2.24
C LEU A 137 -1.06 -2.12 -1.57
N ASP A 138 0.02 -1.46 -1.15
CA ASP A 138 0.03 -0.21 -0.40
C ASP A 138 -1.00 -0.28 0.74
N LEU A 139 -0.77 -1.25 1.64
CA LEU A 139 -1.63 -1.56 2.80
C LEU A 139 -1.30 -0.68 4.01
N GLY A 140 -0.30 0.19 3.93
CA GLY A 140 0.11 1.07 5.02
C GLY A 140 1.62 1.28 5.07
N TYR A 141 2.08 1.88 6.15
CA TYR A 141 3.49 2.20 6.38
C TYR A 141 4.10 1.28 7.44
N VAL A 142 5.19 0.61 7.08
CA VAL A 142 6.01 -0.11 8.06
C VAL A 142 6.79 0.92 8.87
N VAL A 143 6.51 0.98 10.18
CA VAL A 143 7.12 1.96 11.09
C VAL A 143 8.23 1.37 11.95
N SER A 144 8.26 0.06 12.11
CA SER A 144 9.29 -0.65 12.85
C SER A 144 9.28 -2.12 12.45
N GLU A 145 10.45 -2.71 12.38
CA GLU A 145 10.62 -4.15 12.23
C GLU A 145 11.73 -4.66 13.15
N GLY A 146 11.70 -5.94 13.49
CA GLY A 146 12.78 -6.55 14.23
C GLY A 146 12.48 -7.90 14.82
N TRP A 147 13.54 -8.52 15.31
CA TRP A 147 13.47 -9.78 16.04
C TRP A 147 12.89 -9.59 17.42
N ASP A 148 12.06 -10.55 17.82
CA ASP A 148 11.53 -10.63 19.17
C ASP A 148 11.37 -12.09 19.59
N TRP A 149 10.92 -12.29 20.82
CA TRP A 149 10.59 -13.57 21.39
C TRP A 149 9.10 -13.61 21.72
N ASP A 150 8.49 -14.76 21.45
CA ASP A 150 7.13 -15.03 21.85
C ASP A 150 7.07 -16.26 22.75
N TYR A 151 6.03 -16.30 23.58
CA TYR A 151 5.81 -17.34 24.57
C TYR A 151 4.39 -17.90 24.41
N PRO A 152 4.13 -18.72 23.38
CA PRO A 152 2.77 -19.21 23.12
C PRO A 152 2.28 -20.15 24.22
N ARG A 153 3.21 -20.71 25.00
CA ARG A 153 2.97 -21.53 26.19
C ARG A 153 4.02 -21.17 27.25
N PRO A 154 3.74 -21.37 28.56
CA PRO A 154 4.75 -21.25 29.60
C PRO A 154 6.02 -22.03 29.23
N PHE A 155 7.19 -21.38 29.40
CA PHE A 155 8.52 -21.93 29.10
C PHE A 155 8.84 -22.26 27.63
N MET A 156 7.92 -22.04 26.70
CA MET A 156 8.18 -22.23 25.27
C MET A 156 8.55 -20.90 24.62
N ARG A 157 9.86 -20.65 24.48
CA ARG A 157 10.38 -19.43 23.85
C ARG A 157 10.61 -19.66 22.36
N ILE A 158 9.87 -18.95 21.51
CA ILE A 158 10.00 -19.05 20.04
C ILE A 158 10.48 -17.72 19.50
N LYS A 159 11.48 -17.77 18.60
CA LYS A 159 11.94 -16.57 17.88
C LYS A 159 10.86 -16.16 16.89
N VAL A 160 10.54 -14.87 16.84
CA VAL A 160 9.52 -14.33 15.93
C VAL A 160 10.06 -13.06 15.29
N TYR A 161 9.68 -12.80 14.05
CA TYR A 161 9.92 -11.49 13.43
C TYR A 161 8.66 -10.64 13.55
N LYS A 162 8.81 -9.40 14.02
CA LYS A 162 7.70 -8.46 14.21
C LYS A 162 7.82 -7.33 13.20
N ILE A 163 6.69 -7.00 12.58
CA ILE A 163 6.53 -5.83 11.72
C ILE A 163 5.40 -5.00 12.30
N LYS A 164 5.67 -3.75 12.67
CA LYS A 164 4.65 -2.77 13.04
C LYS A 164 4.22 -2.00 11.80
N LEU A 165 2.93 -2.05 11.52
CA LEU A 165 2.32 -1.38 10.38
C LEU A 165 1.31 -0.36 10.89
N ILE A 166 1.42 0.86 10.40
CA ILE A 166 0.41 1.89 10.52
C ILE A 166 -0.44 1.85 9.24
N THR A 167 -1.74 1.55 9.37
CA THR A 167 -2.61 1.24 8.22
C THR A 167 -3.94 1.98 8.28
N TRP A 168 -4.48 2.30 7.10
CA TRP A 168 -5.86 2.76 6.87
C TRP A 168 -6.82 1.61 6.50
N GLU A 169 -6.28 0.42 6.27
CA GLU A 169 -7.03 -0.77 5.91
C GLU A 169 -7.55 -1.47 7.17
N ASP A 170 -8.66 -2.19 7.01
CA ASP A 170 -9.23 -2.92 8.14
C ASP A 170 -8.33 -4.10 8.56
N PRO A 171 -7.97 -4.23 9.85
CA PRO A 171 -7.05 -5.28 10.29
C PRO A 171 -7.49 -6.71 9.92
N PRO A 172 -8.79 -7.07 9.95
CA PRO A 172 -9.25 -8.38 9.46
C PRO A 172 -8.97 -8.57 7.96
N ARG A 173 -9.06 -7.51 7.15
CA ARG A 173 -8.74 -7.56 5.72
C ARG A 173 -7.27 -7.85 5.47
N ILE A 174 -6.38 -7.19 6.21
CA ILE A 174 -4.93 -7.49 6.16
C ILE A 174 -4.67 -8.93 6.61
N LYS A 175 -5.28 -9.37 7.73
CA LYS A 175 -5.14 -10.74 8.21
C LYS A 175 -5.57 -11.75 7.14
N PHE A 176 -6.70 -11.50 6.47
CA PHE A 176 -7.19 -12.32 5.37
C PHE A 176 -6.16 -12.42 4.24
N LEU A 177 -5.68 -11.30 3.70
CA LEU A 177 -4.71 -11.30 2.60
C LEU A 177 -3.41 -12.03 2.96
N LEU A 178 -2.90 -11.82 4.19
CA LEU A 178 -1.70 -12.49 4.67
C LEU A 178 -1.88 -14.01 4.86
N LYS A 179 -3.11 -14.53 4.97
CA LYS A 179 -3.35 -15.99 4.94
C LYS A 179 -2.89 -16.60 3.61
N GLY A 180 -2.97 -15.84 2.51
CA GLY A 180 -2.50 -16.26 1.20
C GLY A 180 -0.99 -16.47 1.10
N LEU A 181 -0.20 -16.02 2.08
CA LEU A 181 1.25 -16.18 2.11
C LEU A 181 1.72 -17.35 2.99
N GLU A 182 0.84 -17.93 3.79
CA GLU A 182 1.19 -19.01 4.73
C GLU A 182 1.44 -20.35 4.03
N TYR A 183 0.79 -20.61 2.90
CA TYR A 183 0.79 -21.90 2.21
C TYR A 183 1.03 -21.76 0.71
N ARG A 184 1.68 -22.77 0.13
CA ARG A 184 1.65 -23.05 -1.31
C ARG A 184 1.38 -24.54 -1.52
N GLY A 185 0.22 -24.84 -2.12
CA GLY A 185 -0.32 -26.20 -2.05
C GLY A 185 -0.46 -26.64 -0.59
N TYR A 186 0.02 -27.85 -0.27
CA TYR A 186 -0.01 -28.38 1.10
C TYR A 186 1.20 -27.98 1.96
N GLN A 187 2.20 -27.31 1.39
CA GLN A 187 3.39 -26.90 2.13
C GLN A 187 3.14 -25.55 2.82
N ARG A 188 3.42 -25.50 4.12
CA ARG A 188 3.35 -24.29 4.92
C ARG A 188 4.72 -23.61 4.93
N PHE A 189 4.78 -22.34 4.58
CA PHE A 189 6.01 -21.54 4.63
C PHE A 189 6.21 -20.83 5.98
N ALA A 190 5.15 -20.25 6.54
CA ALA A 190 5.15 -19.64 7.87
C ALA A 190 3.73 -19.52 8.42
N ASP A 191 3.60 -19.32 9.73
CA ASP A 191 2.38 -18.80 10.37
C ASP A 191 2.49 -17.28 10.46
N ILE A 192 1.50 -16.56 9.94
CA ILE A 192 1.53 -15.09 9.88
C ILE A 192 0.35 -14.55 10.68
N ASP A 193 0.63 -13.95 11.83
CA ASP A 193 -0.38 -13.43 12.73
C ASP A 193 -0.45 -11.91 12.72
N VAL A 194 -1.68 -11.40 12.85
CA VAL A 194 -1.96 -9.97 12.94
C VAL A 194 -2.52 -9.68 14.32
N PHE A 195 -1.99 -8.65 14.96
CA PHE A 195 -2.39 -8.18 16.28
C PHE A 195 -2.83 -6.73 16.21
N VAL A 196 -3.93 -6.41 16.88
CA VAL A 196 -4.42 -5.05 17.15
C VAL A 196 -4.35 -4.85 18.65
N GLU A 197 -3.69 -3.79 19.13
CA GLU A 197 -3.56 -3.50 20.57
C GLU A 197 -3.11 -4.72 21.40
N LYS A 198 -2.14 -5.49 20.89
CA LYS A 198 -1.61 -6.73 21.49
C LYS A 198 -2.58 -7.91 21.53
N LYS A 199 -3.80 -7.79 20.99
CA LYS A 199 -4.76 -8.89 20.82
C LYS A 199 -4.62 -9.48 19.42
N LYS A 200 -4.44 -10.80 19.35
CA LYS A 200 -4.38 -11.53 18.08
C LYS A 200 -5.76 -11.54 17.42
N ILE A 201 -5.83 -11.22 16.13
CA ILE A 201 -7.01 -11.46 15.31
C ILE A 201 -7.11 -12.97 15.06
N PRO A 202 -8.13 -13.67 15.60
CA PRO A 202 -8.26 -15.09 15.42
C PRO A 202 -8.67 -15.41 13.99
N TRP A 203 -8.19 -16.53 13.45
CA TRP A 203 -8.49 -16.91 12.06
C TRP A 203 -9.99 -17.07 11.78
N VAL A 204 -10.80 -17.42 12.80
CA VAL A 204 -12.26 -17.55 12.68
C VAL A 204 -12.95 -16.23 12.32
N GLU A 205 -12.33 -15.09 12.65
CA GLU A 205 -12.87 -13.77 12.33
C GLU A 205 -12.88 -13.51 10.82
N VAL A 206 -11.90 -14.07 10.10
CA VAL A 206 -11.74 -13.95 8.64
C VAL A 206 -12.21 -15.19 7.88
N ALA A 207 -12.69 -16.22 8.58
CA ALA A 207 -13.08 -17.51 8.00
C ALA A 207 -14.60 -17.71 7.89
N LYS A 208 -15.41 -16.67 8.08
CA LYS A 208 -16.88 -16.79 8.21
C LYS A 208 -17.54 -17.54 7.05
N ASP A 209 -16.97 -17.41 5.85
CA ASP A 209 -17.48 -18.00 4.62
C ASP A 209 -16.72 -19.25 4.16
N TYR A 210 -15.81 -19.79 4.99
CA TYR A 210 -14.92 -20.90 4.61
C TYR A 210 -14.98 -22.07 5.59
N SER A 211 -15.07 -23.28 5.04
CA SER A 211 -15.26 -24.51 5.81
C SER A 211 -13.95 -25.00 6.46
N SER A 212 -12.80 -24.55 5.96
CA SER A 212 -11.49 -24.96 6.47
C SER A 212 -10.43 -23.86 6.35
N LYS A 213 -9.34 -24.00 7.12
CA LYS A 213 -8.15 -23.13 7.01
C LYS A 213 -7.51 -23.20 5.62
N PHE A 214 -7.61 -24.34 4.95
CA PHE A 214 -7.03 -24.54 3.62
C PHE A 214 -7.84 -23.83 2.55
N GLU A 215 -9.18 -23.93 2.61
CA GLU A 215 -10.07 -23.17 1.73
C GLU A 215 -9.87 -21.67 1.90
N LEU A 216 -9.79 -21.19 3.14
CA LEU A 216 -9.48 -19.80 3.44
C LEU A 216 -8.13 -19.38 2.84
N ALA A 217 -7.07 -20.17 3.04
CA ALA A 217 -5.74 -19.85 2.53
C ALA A 217 -5.72 -19.82 0.99
N LYS A 218 -6.43 -20.74 0.34
CA LYS A 218 -6.56 -20.79 -1.12
C LYS A 218 -7.31 -19.57 -1.66
N ALA A 219 -8.46 -19.24 -1.08
CA ALA A 219 -9.25 -18.08 -1.49
C ALA A 219 -8.47 -16.78 -1.24
N ALA A 220 -7.82 -16.66 -0.09
CA ALA A 220 -6.93 -15.54 0.21
C ALA A 220 -5.78 -15.43 -0.78
N ARG A 221 -5.21 -16.56 -1.23
CA ARG A 221 -4.15 -16.58 -2.25
C ARG A 221 -4.66 -16.08 -3.60
N GLU A 222 -5.78 -16.59 -4.07
CA GLU A 222 -6.38 -16.21 -5.35
C GLU A 222 -6.70 -14.71 -5.37
N GLU A 223 -7.30 -14.19 -4.30
CA GLU A 223 -7.59 -12.77 -4.19
C GLU A 223 -6.31 -11.93 -4.07
N LEU A 224 -5.36 -12.35 -3.23
CA LEU A 224 -4.07 -11.69 -3.09
C LEU A 224 -3.39 -11.55 -4.46
N GLU A 225 -3.25 -12.65 -5.21
CA GLU A 225 -2.63 -12.63 -6.53
C GLU A 225 -3.44 -11.80 -7.54
N SER A 226 -4.76 -11.73 -7.44
CA SER A 226 -5.54 -10.85 -8.32
C SER A 226 -5.23 -9.37 -8.12
N LEU A 227 -4.81 -8.97 -6.92
CA LEU A 227 -4.58 -7.58 -6.52
C LEU A 227 -3.14 -7.11 -6.67
N LEU A 228 -2.19 -8.04 -6.75
CA LEU A 228 -0.77 -7.74 -6.91
C LEU A 228 -0.45 -7.33 -8.34
N SER A 229 0.58 -6.50 -8.50
CA SER A 229 1.16 -6.24 -9.82
C SER A 229 1.85 -7.49 -10.38
N GLU A 230 1.90 -7.61 -11.71
CA GLU A 230 2.54 -8.77 -12.37
C GLU A 230 4.03 -8.92 -11.99
N ASN A 231 4.74 -7.80 -11.82
CA ASN A 231 6.13 -7.82 -11.39
C ASN A 231 6.27 -8.38 -9.96
N THR A 232 5.38 -7.94 -9.06
CA THR A 232 5.36 -8.42 -7.69
C THR A 232 4.96 -9.89 -7.60
N LYS A 233 3.97 -10.35 -8.37
CA LYS A 233 3.63 -11.78 -8.45
C LYS A 233 4.83 -12.62 -8.89
N LYS A 234 5.52 -12.19 -9.94
CA LYS A 234 6.72 -12.89 -10.43
C LYS A 234 7.78 -12.99 -9.34
N LYS A 235 8.13 -11.88 -8.69
CA LYS A 235 9.12 -11.86 -7.61
C LYS A 235 8.67 -12.70 -6.41
N LEU A 236 7.40 -12.64 -6.04
CA LEU A 236 6.80 -13.47 -4.99
C LEU A 236 6.99 -14.95 -5.29
N HIS A 237 6.67 -15.38 -6.52
CA HIS A 237 6.84 -16.77 -6.94
C HIS A 237 8.31 -17.20 -6.95
N GLU A 238 9.23 -16.35 -7.40
CA GLU A 238 10.68 -16.64 -7.36
C GLU A 238 11.19 -16.91 -5.94
N ILE A 239 10.71 -16.14 -4.95
CA ILE A 239 11.08 -16.36 -3.53
C ILE A 239 10.48 -17.68 -3.01
N GLU A 240 9.23 -17.96 -3.36
CA GLU A 240 8.55 -19.21 -2.96
C GLU A 240 9.16 -20.46 -3.60
N ASP A 241 9.61 -20.37 -4.85
CA ASP A 241 10.27 -21.48 -5.53
C ASP A 241 11.64 -21.81 -4.88
N LYS A 242 12.34 -20.79 -4.33
CA LYS A 242 13.54 -21.01 -3.50
C LYS A 242 13.20 -21.75 -2.20
N LEU A 243 12.11 -21.36 -1.53
CA LEU A 243 11.61 -22.06 -0.34
C LEU A 243 11.27 -23.53 -0.63
N LEU A 244 10.63 -23.80 -1.76
CA LEU A 244 10.27 -25.16 -2.17
C LEU A 244 11.47 -26.03 -2.57
N SER A 245 12.42 -25.47 -3.33
CA SER A 245 13.57 -26.24 -3.84
C SER A 245 14.50 -26.70 -2.73
N GLU A 246 14.74 -25.86 -1.72
CA GLU A 246 15.60 -26.22 -0.59
C GLU A 246 14.91 -27.12 0.46
N ALA A 247 13.59 -26.99 0.64
CA ALA A 247 12.81 -27.92 1.47
C ALA A 247 12.90 -29.36 0.95
N ASN A 248 13.03 -29.54 -0.37
CA ASN A 248 13.24 -30.85 -1.00
C ASN A 248 14.68 -31.36 -0.85
N SER A 249 15.66 -30.45 -0.79
CA SER A 249 17.07 -30.78 -0.56
C SER A 249 17.35 -31.24 0.87
N GLN A 250 16.67 -30.67 1.87
CA GLN A 250 16.78 -31.08 3.27
C GLN A 250 16.03 -32.39 3.60
N LYS A 251 15.16 -32.87 2.71
CA LYS A 251 14.41 -34.14 2.85
C LYS A 251 15.08 -35.34 2.16
N LYS A 252 16.21 -35.15 1.47
CA LYS A 252 17.00 -36.27 0.94
C LYS A 252 17.94 -36.79 2.04
N PRO A 253 17.91 -38.09 2.36
CA PRO A 253 18.78 -38.69 3.37
C PRO A 253 20.26 -38.66 2.96
#